data_AF-A0A0G1W0M2-F1
#
_entry.id   AF-A0A0G1W0M2-F1
#
_cell.length_a   1.000
_cell.length_b   1.000
_cell.length_c   1.000
_cell.angle_alpha   90.00
_cell.angle_beta   90.00
_cell.angle_gamma   90.00
#
_symmetry.space_group_name_H-M   'P 1'
#
loop_
_entity.id
_entity.type
_entity.pdbx_description
1 polymer ?
#
loop_
_entity_poly.entity_id
_entity_poly.type
_entity_poly.pdbx_seq_one_letter_code
_entity_poly.pdbx_strand_id
1 'polypeptide(L)'
;EISALNAQINKLNLQIKAVSLQVTKLDQEISTTKTQITTAEEDIDLNRSALIKLMQRLYENERKNLAEVLLQSPRLSDFFGNLNGILSVKDTLSQTVEKITALRSDLLEKKEDLAAKRSDVAALKAAQDAQKKSAQAVQKDKNVLLTQTKGQESKYQTILKEAKKTAAEIRNRLFEFIGGGSLTFEKAHDLAKVAERATGMRAAMILAVLDRESALGRNVGQCNYKTAMHPTRDLPIFLALLEELAKIGKQPPEPVMVSCPIVSDGAYGLYLKDAYNSSSCRNYAEENKNSLPYEFLRERCAAAKYYAGGNWYKFRFLYGDPVVNKAQKFQSDIDVLNS
;
A
#
# COMPACT_ATOMS: atom_id res chain seq x y z
N GLU A 1 19.52 14.92 22.80
CA GLU A 1 18.19 15.00 22.14
C GLU A 1 18.19 15.78 20.81
N ILE A 2 18.67 17.04 20.75
CA ILE A 2 18.81 17.76 19.46
C ILE A 2 19.76 17.05 18.50
N SER A 3 20.90 16.55 18.99
CA SER A 3 21.81 15.74 18.18
C SER A 3 21.14 14.48 17.60
N ALA A 4 20.23 13.84 18.37
CA ALA A 4 19.48 12.68 17.91
C ALA A 4 18.44 13.04 16.82
N LEU A 5 17.75 14.18 16.97
CA LEU A 5 16.87 14.74 15.93
C LEU A 5 17.64 15.08 14.65
N ASN A 6 18.83 15.69 14.78
CA ASN A 6 19.70 15.99 13.64
C ASN A 6 20.16 14.70 12.93
N ALA A 7 20.54 13.68 13.68
CA ALA A 7 20.91 12.37 13.14
C ALA A 7 19.72 11.71 12.41
N GLN A 8 18.52 11.79 12.96
CA GLN A 8 17.29 11.28 12.33
C GLN A 8 16.95 12.02 11.04
N ILE A 9 17.05 13.35 11.02
CA ILE A 9 16.83 14.18 9.81
C ILE A 9 17.87 13.85 8.73
N ASN A 10 19.13 13.67 9.11
CA ASN A 10 20.18 13.28 8.18
C ASN A 10 19.96 11.86 7.60
N LYS A 11 19.54 10.91 8.44
CA LYS A 11 19.14 9.57 7.98
C LYS A 11 17.99 9.65 6.96
N LEU A 12 16.94 10.42 7.27
CA LEU A 12 15.82 10.63 6.35
C LEU A 12 16.26 11.32 5.05
N ASN A 13 17.17 12.30 5.10
CA ASN A 13 17.72 12.93 3.89
C ASN A 13 18.44 11.93 2.98
N LEU A 14 19.25 11.04 3.55
CA LEU A 14 19.96 10.01 2.79
C LEU A 14 18.98 9.00 2.17
N GLN A 15 17.96 8.59 2.92
CA GLN A 15 16.90 7.70 2.43
C GLN A 15 16.10 8.35 1.29
N ILE A 16 15.70 9.62 1.44
CA ILE A 16 15.01 10.38 0.39
C ILE A 16 15.88 10.50 -0.86
N LYS A 17 17.20 10.75 -0.71
CA LYS A 17 18.14 10.82 -1.84
C LYS A 17 18.22 9.49 -2.59
N ALA A 18 18.33 8.37 -1.85
CA ALA A 18 18.37 7.03 -2.44
C ALA A 18 17.07 6.71 -3.20
N VAL A 19 15.90 6.98 -2.58
CA VAL A 19 14.59 6.79 -3.20
C VAL A 19 14.41 7.70 -4.43
N SER A 20 14.88 8.95 -4.37
CA SER A 20 14.83 9.88 -5.50
C SER A 20 15.64 9.38 -6.70
N LEU A 21 16.85 8.84 -6.46
CA LEU A 21 17.66 8.23 -7.52
C LEU A 21 16.96 7.01 -8.14
N GLN A 22 16.27 6.22 -7.31
CA GLN A 22 15.49 5.08 -7.78
C GLN A 22 14.29 5.51 -8.65
N VAL A 23 13.59 6.59 -8.29
CA VAL A 23 12.55 7.19 -9.15
C VAL A 23 13.14 7.64 -10.48
N THR A 24 14.26 8.37 -10.47
CA THR A 24 14.92 8.83 -11.71
C THR A 24 15.32 7.67 -12.61
N LYS A 25 15.86 6.59 -12.04
CA LYS A 25 16.19 5.37 -12.80
C LYS A 25 14.95 4.74 -13.44
N LEU A 26 13.85 4.61 -12.68
CA LEU A 26 12.59 4.08 -13.19
C LEU A 26 11.99 4.98 -14.28
N ASP A 27 12.04 6.30 -14.12
CA ASP A 27 11.58 7.25 -15.14
C ASP A 27 12.40 7.12 -16.44
N GLN A 28 13.71 6.88 -16.34
CA GLN A 28 14.57 6.60 -17.51
C GLN A 28 14.18 5.26 -18.18
N GLU A 29 14.01 4.18 -17.41
CA GLU A 29 13.60 2.88 -17.94
C GLU A 29 12.22 2.94 -18.63
N ILE A 30 11.27 3.69 -18.06
CA ILE A 30 9.95 3.95 -18.67
C ILE A 30 10.11 4.73 -19.98
N SER A 31 10.96 5.76 -20.01
CA SER A 31 11.21 6.56 -21.21
C SER A 31 11.81 5.70 -22.33
N THR A 32 12.84 4.91 -22.03
CA THR A 32 13.44 3.98 -22.99
C THR A 32 12.42 2.96 -23.51
N THR A 33 11.61 2.38 -22.62
CA THR A 33 10.56 1.43 -23.01
C THR A 33 9.51 2.10 -23.91
N LYS A 34 9.16 3.36 -23.64
CA LYS A 34 8.25 4.14 -24.49
C LYS A 34 8.82 4.36 -25.89
N THR A 35 10.10 4.70 -26.00
CA THR A 35 10.77 4.84 -27.31
C THR A 35 10.77 3.51 -28.07
N GLN A 36 11.06 2.39 -27.40
CA GLN A 36 11.02 1.06 -28.01
C GLN A 36 9.62 0.68 -28.52
N ILE A 37 8.57 1.04 -27.78
CA ILE A 37 7.18 0.85 -28.23
C ILE A 37 6.91 1.65 -29.50
N THR A 38 7.30 2.93 -29.54
CA THR A 38 7.11 3.78 -30.72
C THR A 38 7.86 3.23 -31.94
N THR A 39 9.10 2.80 -31.79
CA THR A 39 9.85 2.15 -32.88
C THR A 39 9.17 0.86 -33.34
N ALA A 40 8.69 0.02 -32.42
CA ALA A 40 7.96 -1.20 -32.78
C ALA A 40 6.65 -0.89 -33.54
N GLU A 41 5.94 0.18 -33.17
CA GLU A 41 4.74 0.64 -33.87
C GLU A 41 5.06 1.14 -35.29
N GLU A 42 6.12 1.95 -35.44
CA GLU A 42 6.61 2.41 -36.75
C GLU A 42 7.02 1.24 -37.66
N ASP A 43 7.72 0.24 -37.12
CA ASP A 43 8.14 -0.96 -37.86
C ASP A 43 6.92 -1.81 -38.27
N ILE A 44 5.90 -1.95 -37.42
CA ILE A 44 4.65 -2.63 -37.77
C ILE A 44 3.99 -1.94 -38.95
N ASP A 45 3.88 -0.62 -38.93
CA ASP A 45 3.22 0.16 -39.99
C ASP A 45 4.00 0.10 -41.31
N LEU A 46 5.34 0.13 -41.25
CA LEU A 46 6.22 -0.02 -42.41
C LEU A 46 6.07 -1.41 -43.05
N ASN A 47 6.12 -2.48 -42.24
CA ASN A 47 5.99 -3.84 -42.74
C ASN A 47 4.57 -4.14 -43.25
N ARG A 48 3.52 -3.62 -42.60
CA ARG A 48 2.14 -3.68 -43.11
C ARG A 48 2.00 -2.98 -44.46
N SER A 49 2.59 -1.79 -44.61
CA SER A 49 2.58 -1.05 -45.87
C SER A 49 3.30 -1.81 -46.99
N ALA A 50 4.42 -2.48 -46.67
CA ALA A 50 5.15 -3.34 -47.60
C ALA A 50 4.31 -4.56 -48.02
N LEU A 51 3.64 -5.23 -47.08
CA LEU A 51 2.72 -6.34 -47.36
C LEU A 51 1.57 -5.91 -48.29
N ILE A 52 0.95 -4.76 -48.02
CA ILE A 52 -0.13 -4.23 -48.86
C ILE A 52 0.35 -3.99 -50.30
N LYS A 53 1.51 -3.33 -50.47
CA LYS A 53 2.11 -3.09 -51.80
C LYS A 53 2.48 -4.39 -52.51
N LEU A 54 2.96 -5.40 -51.78
CA LEU A 54 3.27 -6.71 -52.33
C LEU A 54 2.00 -7.42 -52.83
N MET A 55 0.92 -7.39 -52.05
CA MET A 55 -0.37 -7.97 -52.44
C MET A 55 -0.97 -7.25 -53.65
N GLN A 56 -0.87 -5.91 -53.72
CA GLN A 56 -1.30 -5.14 -54.89
C GLN A 56 -0.52 -5.53 -56.15
N ARG A 57 0.81 -5.64 -56.06
CA ARG A 57 1.65 -6.08 -57.20
C ARG A 57 1.33 -7.51 -57.65
N LEU A 58 1.07 -8.41 -56.69
CA LEU A 58 0.62 -9.77 -57.02
C LEU A 58 -0.70 -9.73 -57.77
N TYR A 59 -1.67 -8.98 -57.28
CA TYR A 59 -2.99 -8.86 -57.91
C TYR A 59 -2.93 -8.20 -59.30
N GLU A 60 -2.09 -7.17 -59.47
CA GLU A 60 -1.82 -6.54 -60.78
C GLU A 60 -1.16 -7.52 -61.76
N ASN A 61 -0.26 -8.39 -61.28
CA ASN A 61 0.36 -9.42 -62.09
C ASN A 61 -0.57 -10.60 -62.39
N GLU A 62 -1.48 -10.96 -61.48
CA GLU A 62 -2.53 -11.98 -61.73
C GLU A 62 -3.57 -11.51 -62.76
N ARG A 63 -3.77 -10.19 -62.88
CA ARG A 63 -4.59 -9.58 -63.95
C ARG A 63 -3.91 -9.54 -65.31
N LYS A 64 -2.58 -9.76 -65.39
CA LYS A 64 -1.91 -10.08 -66.65
C LYS A 64 -2.13 -11.56 -66.93
N ASN A 65 -2.34 -11.93 -68.19
CA ASN A 65 -2.57 -13.32 -68.55
C ASN A 65 -1.33 -14.13 -68.12
N LEU A 66 -1.47 -15.05 -67.15
CA LEU A 66 -0.35 -15.83 -66.63
C LEU A 66 0.39 -16.60 -67.73
N ALA A 67 -0.31 -16.95 -68.81
CA ALA A 67 0.28 -17.52 -70.02
C ALA A 67 1.24 -16.56 -70.75
N GLU A 68 0.95 -15.26 -70.77
CA GLU A 68 1.80 -14.23 -71.36
C GLU A 68 3.05 -13.95 -70.52
N VAL A 69 2.92 -13.92 -69.19
CA VAL A 69 4.05 -13.78 -68.25
C VAL A 69 4.97 -15.01 -68.30
N LEU A 70 4.40 -16.20 -68.49
CA LEU A 70 5.13 -17.44 -68.71
C LEU A 70 5.92 -17.40 -70.03
N LEU A 71 5.30 -16.89 -71.11
CA LEU A 71 5.94 -16.76 -72.43
C LEU A 71 7.02 -15.66 -72.48
N GLN A 72 6.93 -14.63 -71.64
CA GLN A 72 7.98 -13.62 -71.46
C GLN A 72 9.19 -14.13 -70.65
N SER A 73 9.03 -15.23 -69.92
CA SER A 73 10.10 -15.82 -69.12
C SER A 73 11.02 -16.67 -70.01
N PRO A 74 12.34 -16.38 -70.10
CA PRO A 74 13.26 -17.13 -70.98
C PRO A 74 13.35 -18.62 -70.67
N ARG A 75 13.10 -18.99 -69.40
CA ARG A 75 13.06 -20.38 -68.91
C ARG A 75 11.91 -20.56 -67.94
N LEU A 76 11.33 -21.76 -67.94
CA LEU A 76 10.27 -22.15 -67.00
C LEU A 76 10.72 -22.01 -65.53
N SER A 77 12.01 -22.25 -65.25
CA SER A 77 12.62 -22.07 -63.93
C SER A 77 12.51 -20.64 -63.40
N ASP A 78 12.58 -19.65 -64.28
CA ASP A 78 12.66 -18.23 -63.91
C ASP A 78 11.28 -17.74 -63.44
N PHE A 79 10.23 -18.21 -64.09
CA PHE A 79 8.84 -17.96 -63.70
C PHE A 79 8.55 -18.49 -62.29
N PHE A 80 8.82 -19.78 -62.04
CA PHE A 80 8.58 -20.39 -60.73
C PHE A 80 9.51 -19.83 -59.64
N GLY A 81 10.75 -19.45 -60.00
CA GLY A 81 11.68 -18.77 -59.10
C GLY A 81 11.13 -17.44 -58.60
N ASN A 82 10.58 -16.62 -59.51
CA ASN A 82 9.98 -15.33 -59.15
C ASN A 82 8.73 -15.48 -58.27
N LEU A 83 7.85 -16.44 -58.57
CA LEU A 83 6.66 -16.71 -57.76
C LEU A 83 7.02 -17.17 -56.34
N ASN A 84 7.96 -18.12 -56.23
CA ASN A 84 8.44 -18.60 -54.95
C ASN A 84 9.14 -17.49 -54.14
N GLY A 85 9.90 -16.62 -54.82
CA GLY A 85 10.52 -15.46 -54.19
C GLY A 85 9.49 -14.51 -53.57
N ILE A 86 8.41 -14.20 -54.29
CA ILE A 86 7.34 -13.32 -53.78
C ILE A 86 6.60 -13.96 -52.59
N LEU A 87 6.28 -15.26 -52.68
CA LEU A 87 5.63 -15.99 -51.58
C LEU A 87 6.53 -16.05 -50.34
N SER A 88 7.84 -16.24 -50.50
CA SER A 88 8.82 -16.22 -49.41
C SER A 88 8.93 -14.84 -48.75
N VAL A 89 8.94 -13.76 -49.55
CA VAL A 89 8.95 -12.38 -49.02
C VAL A 89 7.66 -12.07 -48.26
N LYS A 90 6.49 -12.50 -48.77
CA LYS A 90 5.21 -12.38 -48.06
C LYS A 90 5.26 -13.08 -46.71
N ASP A 91 5.66 -14.35 -46.68
CA ASP A 91 5.70 -15.14 -45.45
C ASP A 91 6.66 -14.54 -44.43
N THR A 92 7.85 -14.11 -44.88
CA THR A 92 8.85 -13.44 -44.03
C THR A 92 8.31 -12.14 -43.43
N LEU A 93 7.64 -11.31 -44.24
CA LEU A 93 7.05 -10.06 -43.76
C LEU A 93 5.90 -10.32 -42.76
N SER A 94 5.05 -11.31 -43.02
CA SER A 94 3.97 -11.71 -42.10
C SER A 94 4.53 -12.19 -40.77
N GLN A 95 5.52 -13.08 -40.77
CA GLN A 95 6.20 -13.53 -39.55
C GLN A 95 6.91 -12.39 -38.82
N THR A 96 7.45 -11.42 -39.55
CA THR A 96 8.10 -10.23 -38.97
C THR A 96 7.08 -9.35 -38.25
N VAL A 97 5.92 -9.08 -38.86
CA VAL A 97 4.82 -8.33 -38.22
C VAL A 97 4.32 -9.05 -36.96
N GLU A 98 4.18 -10.37 -37.00
CA GLU A 98 3.77 -11.17 -35.84
C GLU A 98 4.77 -11.03 -34.69
N LYS A 99 6.07 -11.20 -34.95
CA LYS A 99 7.14 -11.03 -33.95
C LYS A 99 7.17 -9.62 -33.36
N ILE A 100 7.05 -8.57 -34.19
CA ILE A 100 7.06 -7.19 -33.70
C ILE A 100 5.79 -6.88 -32.89
N THR A 101 4.65 -7.46 -33.28
CA THR A 101 3.39 -7.31 -32.51
C THR A 101 3.50 -7.97 -31.14
N ALA A 102 4.09 -9.16 -31.05
CA ALA A 102 4.36 -9.83 -29.77
C ALA A 102 5.32 -8.99 -28.90
N LEU A 103 6.43 -8.51 -29.48
CA LEU A 103 7.38 -7.63 -28.80
C LEU A 103 6.71 -6.35 -28.27
N ARG A 104 5.83 -5.73 -29.06
CA ARG A 104 5.05 -4.55 -28.62
C ARG A 104 4.19 -4.88 -27.41
N SER A 105 3.53 -6.04 -27.39
CA SER A 105 2.72 -6.49 -26.25
C SER A 105 3.58 -6.64 -24.99
N ASP A 106 4.73 -7.29 -25.10
CA ASP A 106 5.66 -7.48 -23.97
C ASP A 106 6.19 -6.13 -23.44
N LEU A 107 6.48 -5.19 -24.33
CA LEU A 107 6.93 -3.84 -23.95
C LEU A 107 5.83 -3.03 -23.25
N LEU A 108 4.56 -3.21 -23.65
CA LEU A 108 3.42 -2.58 -22.99
C LEU A 108 3.22 -3.13 -21.58
N GLU A 109 3.28 -4.44 -21.40
CA GLU A 109 3.22 -5.08 -20.07
C GLU A 109 4.37 -4.59 -19.17
N LYS A 110 5.60 -4.62 -19.69
CA LYS A 110 6.78 -4.11 -18.98
C LYS A 110 6.64 -2.64 -18.57
N LYS A 111 6.02 -1.81 -19.41
CA LYS A 111 5.77 -0.40 -19.10
C LYS A 111 4.77 -0.25 -17.95
N GLU A 112 3.71 -1.05 -17.92
CA GLU A 112 2.73 -1.04 -16.82
C GLU A 112 3.39 -1.46 -15.49
N ASP A 113 4.21 -2.50 -15.51
CA ASP A 113 5.00 -2.96 -14.36
C ASP A 113 5.95 -1.89 -13.83
N LEU A 114 6.68 -1.22 -14.73
CA LEU A 114 7.57 -0.12 -14.37
C LEU A 114 6.80 1.07 -13.79
N ALA A 115 5.63 1.39 -14.35
CA ALA A 115 4.76 2.45 -13.85
C ALA A 115 4.23 2.14 -12.44
N ALA A 116 3.83 0.90 -12.18
CA ALA A 116 3.40 0.45 -10.85
C ALA A 116 4.55 0.57 -9.83
N LYS A 117 5.75 0.05 -10.16
CA LYS A 117 6.94 0.18 -9.32
C LYS A 117 7.30 1.64 -9.05
N ARG A 118 7.24 2.49 -10.08
CA ARG A 118 7.50 3.94 -9.95
C ARG A 118 6.49 4.61 -9.03
N SER A 119 5.22 4.24 -9.10
CA SER A 119 4.18 4.75 -8.20
C SER A 119 4.47 4.39 -6.74
N ASP A 120 4.83 3.15 -6.46
CA ASP A 120 5.15 2.67 -5.10
C ASP A 120 6.37 3.41 -4.52
N VAL A 121 7.42 3.59 -5.31
CA VAL A 121 8.63 4.32 -4.89
C VAL A 121 8.34 5.82 -4.69
N ALA A 122 7.48 6.42 -5.53
CA ALA A 122 7.05 7.81 -5.36
C ALA A 122 6.21 8.02 -4.09
N ALA A 123 5.32 7.07 -3.76
CA ALA A 123 4.55 7.10 -2.51
C ALA A 123 5.47 6.97 -1.28
N LEU A 124 6.47 6.09 -1.33
CA LEU A 124 7.49 5.98 -0.29
C LEU A 124 8.25 7.31 -0.09
N LYS A 125 8.64 7.96 -1.19
CA LYS A 125 9.30 9.28 -1.15
C LYS A 125 8.41 10.31 -0.46
N ALA A 126 7.13 10.39 -0.83
CA ALA A 126 6.19 11.33 -0.24
C ALA A 126 6.02 11.13 1.27
N ALA A 127 5.94 9.86 1.71
CA ALA A 127 5.89 9.52 3.13
C ALA A 127 7.16 9.95 3.88
N GLN A 128 8.34 9.71 3.30
CA GLN A 128 9.62 10.13 3.90
C GLN A 128 9.76 11.66 3.94
N ASP A 129 9.33 12.37 2.90
CA ASP A 129 9.30 13.83 2.86
C ASP A 129 8.37 14.40 3.94
N ALA A 130 7.21 13.77 4.20
CA ALA A 130 6.32 14.14 5.28
C ALA A 130 6.95 13.91 6.66
N GLN A 131 7.60 12.75 6.87
CA GLN A 131 8.33 12.46 8.11
C GLN A 131 9.46 13.48 8.36
N LYS A 132 10.21 13.84 7.31
CA LYS A 132 11.25 14.86 7.39
C LYS A 132 10.67 16.22 7.79
N LYS A 133 9.59 16.66 7.15
CA LYS A 133 8.93 17.93 7.49
C LYS A 133 8.47 17.95 8.95
N SER A 134 7.90 16.86 9.45
CA SER A 134 7.50 16.73 10.85
C SER A 134 8.70 16.82 11.79
N ALA A 135 9.79 16.09 11.50
CA ALA A 135 11.02 16.15 12.30
C ALA A 135 11.66 17.55 12.30
N GLN A 136 11.65 18.25 11.15
CA GLN A 136 12.14 19.63 11.03
C GLN A 136 11.30 20.64 11.80
N ALA A 137 9.97 20.47 11.84
CA ALA A 137 9.09 21.29 12.66
C ALA A 137 9.43 21.12 14.15
N VAL A 138 9.55 19.88 14.62
CA VAL A 138 9.96 19.57 16.01
C VAL A 138 11.33 20.16 16.34
N GLN A 139 12.29 20.06 15.41
CA GLN A 139 13.62 20.66 15.57
C GLN A 139 13.55 22.19 15.67
N LYS A 140 12.75 22.84 14.83
CA LYS A 140 12.57 24.30 14.82
C LYS A 140 11.94 24.78 16.12
N ASP A 141 10.86 24.15 16.55
CA ASP A 141 10.18 24.50 17.80
C ASP A 141 11.12 24.34 19.00
N LYS A 142 11.91 23.26 19.01
CA LYS A 142 12.90 23.02 20.06
C LYS A 142 14.06 24.02 20.05
N ASN A 143 14.53 24.44 18.87
CA ASN A 143 15.55 25.47 18.75
C ASN A 143 15.03 26.83 19.22
N VAL A 144 13.79 27.20 18.87
CA VAL A 144 13.14 28.43 19.36
C VAL A 144 13.03 28.39 20.89
N LEU A 145 12.55 27.29 21.45
CA LEU A 145 12.48 27.07 22.90
C LEU A 145 13.87 27.20 23.55
N LEU A 146 14.89 26.51 23.05
CA LEU A 146 16.26 26.59 23.60
C LEU A 146 16.87 27.99 23.52
N THR A 147 16.58 28.76 22.48
CA THR A 147 17.01 30.16 22.40
C THR A 147 16.28 31.05 23.40
N GLN A 148 15.00 30.78 23.65
CA GLN A 148 14.18 31.51 24.64
C GLN A 148 14.49 31.08 26.10
N THR A 149 14.99 29.87 26.31
CA THR A 149 15.24 29.29 27.65
C THR A 149 16.72 29.24 28.03
N LYS A 150 17.62 29.84 27.25
CA LYS A 150 19.06 29.91 27.58
C LYS A 150 19.22 30.56 28.97
N GLY A 151 19.57 29.74 29.97
CA GLY A 151 19.74 30.14 31.38
C GLY A 151 18.72 29.57 32.37
N GLN A 152 17.68 28.83 31.93
CA GLN A 152 16.62 28.27 32.80
C GLN A 152 16.41 26.75 32.61
N GLU A 153 17.45 26.00 32.28
CA GLU A 153 17.39 24.58 31.88
C GLU A 153 16.75 23.65 32.94
N SER A 154 16.92 23.98 34.22
CA SER A 154 16.25 23.29 35.35
C SER A 154 14.74 23.53 35.36
N LYS A 155 14.27 24.77 35.14
CA LYS A 155 12.84 25.09 35.00
C LYS A 155 12.26 24.51 33.71
N TYR A 156 13.04 24.43 32.63
CA TYR A 156 12.62 23.80 31.39
C TYR A 156 12.38 22.30 31.54
N GLN A 157 13.25 21.57 32.26
CA GLN A 157 12.98 20.16 32.60
C GLN A 157 11.67 20.01 33.38
N THR A 158 11.40 20.91 34.34
CA THR A 158 10.15 20.93 35.11
C THR A 158 8.94 21.24 34.24
N ILE A 159 9.00 22.30 33.43
CA ILE A 159 7.94 22.73 32.50
C ILE A 159 7.72 21.68 31.41
N LEU A 160 8.74 20.95 30.96
CA LEU A 160 8.59 19.90 29.96
C LEU A 160 7.96 18.64 30.57
N LYS A 161 8.25 18.36 31.84
CA LYS A 161 7.57 17.29 32.61
C LYS A 161 6.12 17.67 32.89
N GLU A 162 5.85 18.90 33.32
CA GLU A 162 4.50 19.46 33.48
C GLU A 162 3.74 19.52 32.16
N ALA A 163 4.32 20.04 31.08
CA ALA A 163 3.67 20.11 29.78
C ALA A 163 3.40 18.73 29.19
N LYS A 164 4.27 17.73 29.41
CA LYS A 164 3.98 16.33 29.08
C LYS A 164 2.82 15.79 29.90
N LYS A 165 2.79 16.06 31.21
CA LYS A 165 1.69 15.68 32.10
C LYS A 165 0.37 16.36 31.70
N THR A 166 0.38 17.67 31.48
CA THR A 166 -0.78 18.45 31.02
C THR A 166 -1.22 18.00 29.63
N ALA A 167 -0.31 17.68 28.71
CA ALA A 167 -0.68 17.16 27.40
C ALA A 167 -1.29 15.75 27.50
N ALA A 168 -0.83 14.91 28.43
CA ALA A 168 -1.45 13.63 28.76
C ALA A 168 -2.83 13.83 29.42
N GLU A 169 -2.97 14.77 30.35
CA GLU A 169 -4.26 15.14 30.97
C GLU A 169 -5.26 15.71 29.95
N ILE A 170 -4.80 16.55 29.02
CA ILE A 170 -5.61 17.06 27.89
C ILE A 170 -6.01 15.91 26.98
N ARG A 171 -5.11 14.97 26.68
CA ARG A 171 -5.44 13.79 25.86
C ARG A 171 -6.39 12.84 26.59
N ASN A 172 -6.29 12.68 27.91
CA ASN A 172 -7.27 11.96 28.73
C ASN A 172 -8.66 12.61 28.62
N ARG A 173 -8.73 13.94 28.78
CA ARG A 173 -9.97 14.71 28.62
C ARG A 173 -10.51 14.68 27.18
N LEU A 174 -9.64 14.67 26.18
CA LEU A 174 -10.04 14.54 24.78
C LEU A 174 -10.57 13.12 24.49
N PHE A 175 -10.01 12.10 25.13
CA PHE A 175 -10.51 10.73 25.08
C PHE A 175 -11.94 10.62 25.63
N GLU A 176 -12.20 11.24 26.78
CA GLU A 176 -13.55 11.36 27.36
C GLU A 176 -14.54 12.04 26.41
N PHE A 177 -14.07 13.05 25.68
CA PHE A 177 -14.89 13.83 24.75
C PHE A 177 -15.17 13.13 23.42
N ILE A 178 -14.22 12.31 22.91
CA ILE A 178 -14.34 11.67 21.60
C ILE A 178 -15.05 10.30 21.67
N GLY A 179 -14.92 9.55 22.76
CA GLY A 179 -15.35 8.14 22.86
C GLY A 179 -16.85 7.86 23.03
N GLY A 180 -17.75 8.82 22.75
CA GLY A 180 -19.21 8.58 22.77
C GLY A 180 -19.84 8.33 24.15
N GLY A 181 -19.08 8.43 25.24
CA GLY A 181 -19.55 8.35 26.62
C GLY A 181 -18.57 7.69 27.60
N SER A 182 -18.15 8.43 28.63
CA SER A 182 -17.49 8.00 29.89
C SER A 182 -16.25 7.09 29.87
N LEU A 183 -15.69 6.72 28.72
CA LEU A 183 -14.44 5.93 28.66
C LEU A 183 -13.22 6.85 28.68
N THR A 184 -12.56 6.93 29.84
CA THR A 184 -11.28 7.65 29.99
C THR A 184 -10.15 6.87 29.31
N PHE A 185 -9.07 7.56 28.91
CA PHE A 185 -7.89 6.89 28.35
C PHE A 185 -7.29 5.84 29.30
N GLU A 186 -7.31 6.10 30.60
CA GLU A 186 -6.87 5.15 31.64
C GLU A 186 -7.69 3.86 31.61
N LYS A 187 -9.03 3.97 31.57
CA LYS A 187 -9.90 2.79 31.45
C LYS A 187 -9.71 2.07 30.12
N ALA A 188 -9.54 2.81 29.02
CA ALA A 188 -9.25 2.22 27.71
C ALA A 188 -7.92 1.47 27.70
N HIS A 189 -6.89 2.04 28.34
CA HIS A 189 -5.61 1.39 28.54
C HIS A 189 -5.74 0.12 29.39
N ASP A 190 -6.47 0.15 30.51
CA ASP A 190 -6.66 -1.02 31.37
C ASP A 190 -7.35 -2.17 30.61
N LEU A 191 -8.37 -1.86 29.83
CA LEU A 191 -9.03 -2.82 28.94
C LEU A 191 -8.06 -3.35 27.87
N ALA A 192 -7.25 -2.47 27.28
CA ALA A 192 -6.25 -2.87 26.31
C ALA A 192 -5.14 -3.74 26.94
N LYS A 193 -4.78 -3.53 28.21
CA LYS A 193 -3.86 -4.40 28.96
C LYS A 193 -4.44 -5.79 29.19
N VAL A 194 -5.74 -5.91 29.43
CA VAL A 194 -6.41 -7.23 29.51
C VAL A 194 -6.31 -7.95 28.17
N ALA A 195 -6.60 -7.27 27.07
CA ALA A 195 -6.46 -7.82 25.72
C ALA A 195 -5.00 -8.15 25.36
N GLU A 196 -4.04 -7.34 25.80
CA GLU A 196 -2.61 -7.60 25.63
C GLU A 196 -2.20 -8.92 26.28
N ARG A 197 -2.64 -9.18 27.53
CA ARG A 197 -2.34 -10.44 28.22
C ARG A 197 -2.91 -11.66 27.48
N ALA A 198 -4.08 -11.55 26.86
CA ALA A 198 -4.73 -12.65 26.13
C ALA A 198 -4.15 -12.86 24.72
N THR A 199 -3.66 -11.80 24.07
CA THR A 199 -3.28 -11.82 22.66
C THR A 199 -1.77 -11.77 22.42
N GLY A 200 -0.99 -11.26 23.38
CA GLY A 200 0.43 -10.94 23.23
C GLY A 200 0.69 -9.68 22.39
N MET A 201 -0.33 -8.92 22.04
CA MET A 201 -0.20 -7.66 21.31
C MET A 201 -0.20 -6.48 22.26
N ARG A 202 0.75 -5.55 22.12
CA ARG A 202 0.85 -4.38 23.00
C ARG A 202 -0.47 -3.60 23.06
N ALA A 203 -0.85 -3.16 24.26
CA ALA A 203 -2.03 -2.32 24.47
C ALA A 203 -2.06 -1.10 23.55
N ALA A 204 -0.91 -0.47 23.32
CA ALA A 204 -0.80 0.68 22.43
C ALA A 204 -1.18 0.35 20.97
N MET A 205 -0.87 -0.86 20.50
CA MET A 205 -1.24 -1.33 19.16
C MET A 205 -2.74 -1.62 19.06
N ILE A 206 -3.32 -2.23 20.09
CA ILE A 206 -4.76 -2.49 20.17
C ILE A 206 -5.53 -1.17 20.13
N LEU A 207 -5.12 -0.18 20.93
CA LEU A 207 -5.72 1.16 20.94
C LEU A 207 -5.59 1.87 19.59
N ALA A 208 -4.45 1.73 18.90
CA ALA A 208 -4.24 2.32 17.57
C ALA A 208 -5.18 1.75 16.51
N VAL A 209 -5.41 0.44 16.53
CA VAL A 209 -6.38 -0.20 15.64
C VAL A 209 -7.80 0.23 15.99
N LEU A 210 -8.18 0.25 17.28
CA LEU A 210 -9.50 0.70 17.72
C LEU A 210 -9.81 2.16 17.35
N ASP A 211 -8.80 3.04 17.47
CA ASP A 211 -8.87 4.43 17.01
C ASP A 211 -9.13 4.53 15.51
N ARG A 212 -8.47 3.69 14.71
CA ARG A 212 -8.68 3.67 13.26
C ARG A 212 -10.02 3.06 12.85
N GLU A 213 -10.46 1.99 13.50
CA GLU A 213 -11.73 1.31 13.19
C GLU A 213 -12.94 2.16 13.56
N SER A 214 -12.91 2.75 14.75
CA SER A 214 -14.13 3.22 15.41
C SER A 214 -13.97 4.62 16.00
N ALA A 215 -12.83 5.28 15.79
CA ALA A 215 -12.47 6.48 16.53
C ALA A 215 -12.69 6.29 18.04
N LEU A 216 -12.22 5.13 18.55
CA LEU A 216 -12.30 4.74 19.96
C LEU A 216 -13.75 4.67 20.48
N GLY A 217 -14.64 4.11 19.68
CA GLY A 217 -16.04 3.93 20.06
C GLY A 217 -16.98 5.04 19.59
N ARG A 218 -16.48 6.13 18.98
CA ARG A 218 -17.33 7.18 18.40
C ARG A 218 -18.20 6.69 17.24
N ASN A 219 -17.63 5.83 16.42
CA ASN A 219 -18.24 5.28 15.21
C ASN A 219 -18.49 3.78 15.39
N VAL A 220 -19.17 3.40 16.48
CA VAL A 220 -19.70 2.05 16.63
C VAL A 220 -20.92 1.88 15.75
N GLY A 221 -21.04 0.72 15.11
CA GLY A 221 -22.01 0.51 14.04
C GLY A 221 -23.45 0.80 14.49
N GLN A 222 -24.21 1.37 13.56
CA GLN A 222 -25.63 1.71 13.72
C GLN A 222 -26.52 0.63 13.09
N CYS A 223 -25.96 -0.53 12.78
CA CYS A 223 -26.65 -1.58 12.03
C CYS A 223 -27.36 -2.56 12.96
N ASN A 224 -28.51 -3.05 12.50
CA ASN A 224 -29.26 -4.06 13.20
C ASN A 224 -28.59 -5.44 13.04
N TYR A 225 -28.39 -6.17 14.14
CA TYR A 225 -27.76 -7.50 14.10
C TYR A 225 -28.53 -8.50 13.22
N LYS A 226 -29.86 -8.34 13.08
CA LYS A 226 -30.70 -9.19 12.23
C LYS A 226 -30.33 -9.09 10.75
N THR A 227 -29.84 -7.93 10.31
CA THR A 227 -29.45 -7.68 8.92
C THR A 227 -27.95 -7.73 8.71
N ALA A 228 -27.16 -7.50 9.76
CA ALA A 228 -25.70 -7.44 9.69
C ALA A 228 -25.00 -8.79 9.85
N MET A 229 -25.63 -9.75 10.55
CA MET A 229 -25.02 -11.05 10.86
C MET A 229 -25.53 -12.16 9.94
N HIS A 230 -24.68 -13.17 9.68
CA HIS A 230 -25.11 -14.33 8.92
C HIS A 230 -26.18 -15.12 9.70
N PRO A 231 -27.36 -15.39 9.11
CA PRO A 231 -28.52 -15.89 9.86
C PRO A 231 -28.33 -17.27 10.48
N THR A 232 -27.48 -18.12 9.90
CA THR A 232 -27.25 -19.49 10.38
C THR A 232 -25.92 -19.69 11.09
N ARG A 233 -24.93 -18.81 10.88
CA ARG A 233 -23.56 -18.98 11.41
C ARG A 233 -23.34 -18.13 12.65
N ASP A 234 -23.70 -16.85 12.57
CA ASP A 234 -23.34 -15.84 13.58
C ASP A 234 -24.52 -15.50 14.49
N LEU A 235 -25.72 -15.38 13.92
CA LEU A 235 -26.92 -14.95 14.64
C LEU A 235 -27.29 -15.87 15.82
N PRO A 236 -27.25 -17.22 15.72
CA PRO A 236 -27.56 -18.09 16.85
C PRO A 236 -26.56 -17.95 18.00
N ILE A 237 -25.27 -17.81 17.69
CA ILE A 237 -24.19 -17.64 18.67
C ILE A 237 -24.34 -16.29 19.38
N PHE A 238 -24.63 -15.23 18.62
CA PHE A 238 -24.82 -13.89 19.17
C PHE A 238 -26.02 -13.82 20.13
N LEU A 239 -27.14 -14.45 19.79
CA LEU A 239 -28.32 -14.51 20.67
C LEU A 239 -28.03 -15.28 21.97
N ALA A 240 -27.28 -16.38 21.90
CA ALA A 240 -26.86 -17.12 23.09
C ALA A 240 -25.97 -16.27 24.02
N LEU A 241 -25.04 -15.49 23.45
CA LEU A 241 -24.21 -14.56 24.22
C LEU A 241 -25.04 -13.44 24.88
N LEU A 242 -26.05 -12.89 24.18
CA LEU A 242 -26.95 -11.90 24.78
C LEU A 242 -27.73 -12.47 25.97
N GLU A 243 -28.16 -13.73 25.87
CA GLU A 243 -28.85 -14.42 26.95
C GLU A 243 -27.94 -14.63 28.17
N GLU A 244 -26.68 -15.03 27.96
CA GLU A 244 -25.69 -15.15 29.03
C GLU A 244 -25.39 -13.80 29.69
N LEU A 245 -25.24 -12.73 28.90
CA LEU A 245 -25.03 -11.38 29.41
C LEU A 245 -26.22 -10.86 30.22
N ALA A 246 -27.44 -11.20 29.80
CA ALA A 246 -28.66 -10.85 30.54
C ALA A 246 -28.70 -11.55 31.92
N LYS A 247 -28.28 -12.82 32.01
CA LYS A 247 -28.23 -13.58 33.27
C LYS A 247 -27.29 -12.93 34.31
N ILE A 248 -26.21 -12.30 33.86
CA ILE A 248 -25.26 -11.61 34.74
C ILE A 248 -25.54 -10.10 34.90
N GLY A 249 -26.69 -9.63 34.42
CA GLY A 249 -27.10 -8.22 34.53
C GLY A 249 -26.26 -7.26 33.70
N LYS A 250 -25.56 -7.74 32.66
CA LYS A 250 -24.71 -6.93 31.76
C LYS A 250 -25.27 -6.85 30.35
N GLN A 251 -26.59 -6.85 30.20
CA GLN A 251 -27.23 -6.76 28.90
C GLN A 251 -26.94 -5.41 28.23
N PRO A 252 -26.63 -5.38 26.92
CA PRO A 252 -26.48 -4.12 26.20
C PRO A 252 -27.81 -3.35 26.14
N PRO A 253 -27.78 -2.01 26.09
CA PRO A 253 -28.99 -1.21 25.91
C PRO A 253 -29.66 -1.52 24.56
N GLU A 254 -31.01 -1.61 24.58
CA GLU A 254 -31.80 -1.78 23.37
C GLU A 254 -32.02 -0.43 22.65
N PRO A 255 -32.00 -0.39 21.30
CA PRO A 255 -31.74 -1.51 20.40
C PRO A 255 -30.26 -1.93 20.38
N VAL A 256 -30.00 -3.25 20.42
CA VAL A 256 -28.63 -3.76 20.26
C VAL A 256 -28.13 -3.48 18.85
N MET A 257 -27.22 -2.52 18.73
CA MET A 257 -26.57 -2.16 17.46
C MET A 257 -25.23 -2.89 17.30
N VAL A 258 -24.90 -3.25 16.07
CA VAL A 258 -23.65 -3.93 15.71
C VAL A 258 -22.95 -3.22 14.56
N SER A 259 -21.67 -3.57 14.34
CA SER A 259 -20.89 -3.09 13.19
C SER A 259 -21.62 -3.37 11.88
N CYS A 260 -21.64 -2.37 10.99
CA CYS A 260 -22.22 -2.52 9.67
C CYS A 260 -21.30 -3.38 8.78
N PRO A 261 -21.85 -4.39 8.06
CA PRO A 261 -21.05 -5.19 7.16
C PRO A 261 -20.60 -4.33 5.96
N ILE A 262 -19.32 -4.44 5.59
CA ILE A 262 -18.81 -3.87 4.34
C ILE A 262 -19.15 -4.87 3.22
N VAL A 263 -20.29 -4.67 2.56
CA VAL A 263 -20.84 -5.60 1.55
C VAL A 263 -19.94 -5.79 0.32
N SER A 264 -19.04 -4.85 0.01
CA SER A 264 -18.15 -4.94 -1.15
C SER A 264 -16.99 -5.93 -0.97
N ASP A 265 -16.59 -6.21 0.27
CA ASP A 265 -15.31 -6.86 0.56
C ASP A 265 -15.45 -8.35 0.87
N GLY A 266 -16.68 -8.89 0.86
CA GLY A 266 -16.97 -10.28 1.19
C GLY A 266 -16.89 -10.60 2.69
N ALA A 267 -17.13 -11.87 3.06
CA ALA A 267 -17.17 -12.32 4.45
C ALA A 267 -15.78 -12.70 4.98
N TYR A 268 -14.80 -11.78 4.94
CA TYR A 268 -13.44 -12.04 5.41
C TYR A 268 -13.12 -11.13 6.61
N GLY A 269 -12.93 -11.75 7.78
CA GLY A 269 -12.37 -11.09 8.96
C GLY A 269 -11.09 -11.82 9.35
N LEU A 270 -9.97 -11.11 9.43
CA LEU A 270 -8.71 -11.66 9.94
C LEU A 270 -8.52 -11.18 11.37
N TYR A 271 -8.27 -12.09 12.31
CA TYR A 271 -7.90 -11.65 13.65
C TYR A 271 -6.52 -11.01 13.63
N LEU A 272 -6.42 -9.81 14.22
CA LEU A 272 -5.17 -9.06 14.28
C LEU A 272 -4.04 -9.87 14.96
N LYS A 273 -4.37 -10.68 15.98
CA LYS A 273 -3.44 -11.61 16.64
C LYS A 273 -2.87 -12.63 15.67
N ASP A 274 -3.70 -13.20 14.81
CA ASP A 274 -3.29 -14.22 13.84
C ASP A 274 -2.45 -13.60 12.74
N ALA A 275 -2.83 -12.39 12.29
CA ALA A 275 -2.03 -11.59 11.38
C ALA A 275 -0.63 -11.34 11.96
N TYR A 276 -0.56 -10.88 13.20
CA TYR A 276 0.69 -10.59 13.91
C TYR A 276 1.59 -11.82 14.05
N ASN A 277 1.01 -12.99 14.36
CA ASN A 277 1.76 -14.26 14.55
C ASN A 277 2.03 -15.06 13.26
N SER A 278 1.49 -14.61 12.13
CA SER A 278 1.69 -15.26 10.84
C SER A 278 3.17 -15.32 10.42
N SER A 279 3.54 -16.41 9.74
CA SER A 279 4.90 -16.63 9.23
C SER A 279 5.37 -15.49 8.33
N SER A 280 4.50 -14.98 7.46
CA SER A 280 4.87 -13.88 6.56
C SER A 280 5.21 -12.58 7.31
N CYS A 281 4.54 -12.27 8.42
CA CYS A 281 4.89 -11.07 9.21
C CYS A 281 6.20 -11.25 9.99
N ARG A 282 6.48 -12.48 10.46
CA ARG A 282 7.78 -12.81 11.07
C ARG A 282 8.91 -12.70 10.04
N ASN A 283 8.74 -13.27 8.85
CA ASN A 283 9.73 -13.21 7.77
C ASN A 283 9.97 -11.77 7.31
N TYR A 284 8.90 -10.98 7.10
CA TYR A 284 9.01 -9.56 6.79
C TYR A 284 9.82 -8.79 7.84
N ALA A 285 9.56 -9.04 9.11
CA ALA A 285 10.28 -8.38 10.19
C ALA A 285 11.76 -8.80 10.26
N GLU A 286 12.09 -10.06 9.98
CA GLU A 286 13.47 -10.54 9.88
C GLU A 286 14.23 -9.90 8.71
N GLU A 287 13.63 -9.88 7.52
CA GLU A 287 14.21 -9.29 6.31
C GLU A 287 14.48 -7.79 6.47
N ASN A 288 13.70 -7.11 7.31
CA ASN A 288 13.73 -5.65 7.46
C ASN A 288 14.26 -5.18 8.82
N LYS A 289 14.82 -6.06 9.66
CA LYS A 289 15.24 -5.76 11.05
C LYS A 289 16.22 -4.60 11.21
N ASN A 290 16.96 -4.27 10.15
CA ASN A 290 17.91 -3.16 10.13
C ASN A 290 17.23 -1.79 9.92
N SER A 291 15.95 -1.78 9.53
CA SER A 291 15.20 -0.54 9.24
C SER A 291 14.51 0.01 10.48
N LEU A 292 13.86 -0.86 11.25
CA LEU A 292 13.01 -0.58 12.41
C LEU A 292 13.03 -1.75 13.40
N PRO A 293 12.62 -1.52 14.66
CA PRO A 293 12.45 -2.59 15.64
C PRO A 293 11.57 -3.73 15.10
N TYR A 294 11.99 -4.96 15.38
CA TYR A 294 11.33 -6.19 14.91
C TYR A 294 9.82 -6.20 15.22
N GLU A 295 9.46 -5.77 16.43
CA GLU A 295 8.07 -5.66 16.87
C GLU A 295 7.26 -4.70 15.99
N PHE A 296 7.80 -3.53 15.65
CA PHE A 296 7.11 -2.53 14.83
C PHE A 296 6.91 -3.01 13.40
N LEU A 297 7.86 -3.79 12.87
CA LEU A 297 7.71 -4.40 11.55
C LEU A 297 6.60 -5.46 11.56
N ARG A 298 6.50 -6.26 12.63
CA ARG A 298 5.40 -7.21 12.78
C ARG A 298 4.06 -6.52 12.93
N GLU A 299 3.98 -5.46 13.72
CA GLU A 299 2.76 -4.65 13.88
C GLU A 299 2.33 -3.99 12.58
N ARG A 300 3.28 -3.42 11.82
CA ARG A 300 3.00 -2.83 10.50
C ARG A 300 2.40 -3.87 9.56
N CYS A 301 3.01 -5.06 9.49
CA CYS A 301 2.49 -6.15 8.68
C CYS A 301 1.10 -6.61 9.16
N ALA A 302 0.92 -6.78 10.48
CA ALA A 302 -0.34 -7.22 11.07
C ALA A 302 -1.49 -6.25 10.75
N ALA A 303 -1.27 -4.95 10.96
CA ALA A 303 -2.24 -3.92 10.60
C ALA A 303 -2.51 -3.92 9.09
N ALA A 304 -1.46 -3.94 8.26
CA ALA A 304 -1.67 -3.96 6.81
C ALA A 304 -2.46 -5.18 6.33
N LYS A 305 -2.27 -6.35 6.94
CA LYS A 305 -3.07 -7.55 6.70
C LYS A 305 -4.50 -7.43 7.17
N TYR A 306 -4.69 -6.84 8.34
CA TYR A 306 -6.01 -6.59 8.89
C TYR A 306 -6.84 -5.69 7.96
N TYR A 307 -6.22 -4.67 7.37
CA TYR A 307 -6.90 -3.72 6.48
C TYR A 307 -6.96 -4.09 5.00
N ALA A 308 -5.94 -4.78 4.48
CA ALA A 308 -5.79 -5.03 3.04
C ALA A 308 -5.64 -6.51 2.67
N GLY A 309 -5.84 -7.41 3.64
CA GLY A 309 -5.84 -8.86 3.41
C GLY A 309 -4.58 -9.36 2.71
N GLY A 310 -4.75 -10.08 1.60
CA GLY A 310 -3.64 -10.64 0.82
C GLY A 310 -2.70 -9.59 0.21
N ASN A 311 -3.19 -8.37 -0.06
CA ASN A 311 -2.41 -7.27 -0.63
C ASN A 311 -1.61 -6.46 0.41
N TRP A 312 -1.53 -6.94 1.65
CA TRP A 312 -0.90 -6.25 2.77
C TRP A 312 0.50 -5.72 2.46
N TYR A 313 1.30 -6.45 1.67
CA TYR A 313 2.66 -6.02 1.38
C TYR A 313 2.66 -4.69 0.63
N LYS A 314 1.84 -4.54 -0.41
CA LYS A 314 1.68 -3.29 -1.17
C LYS A 314 1.22 -2.15 -0.26
N PHE A 315 0.25 -2.42 0.61
CA PHE A 315 -0.35 -1.39 1.44
C PHE A 315 0.27 -1.22 2.83
N ARG A 316 1.44 -1.82 3.10
CA ARG A 316 2.11 -1.75 4.40
C ARG A 316 2.42 -0.33 4.86
N PHE A 317 2.66 0.58 3.94
CA PHE A 317 2.89 2.00 4.23
C PHE A 317 1.61 2.84 4.29
N LEU A 318 0.54 2.40 3.62
CA LEU A 318 -0.74 3.13 3.59
C LEU A 318 -1.63 2.79 4.79
N TYR A 319 -1.72 1.50 5.14
CA TYR A 319 -2.54 1.02 6.24
C TYR A 319 -1.69 0.68 7.47
N GLY A 320 -0.58 -0.03 7.30
CA GLY A 320 0.23 -0.49 8.42
C GLY A 320 0.96 0.64 9.15
N ASP A 321 1.71 1.46 8.41
CA ASP A 321 2.59 2.46 9.02
C ASP A 321 1.87 3.55 9.83
N PRO A 322 0.72 4.10 9.37
CA PRO A 322 -0.03 5.05 10.19
C PRO A 322 -0.51 4.46 11.51
N VAL A 323 -0.86 3.18 11.55
CA VAL A 323 -1.29 2.49 12.77
C VAL A 323 -0.12 2.34 13.74
N VAL A 324 1.06 1.92 13.25
CA VAL A 324 2.27 1.83 14.09
C VAL A 324 2.68 3.20 14.63
N ASN A 325 2.65 4.25 13.80
CA ASN A 325 2.95 5.61 14.24
C ASN A 325 1.94 6.12 15.29
N LYS A 326 0.66 5.75 15.16
CA LYS A 326 -0.36 6.05 16.17
C LYS A 326 -0.14 5.24 17.46
N ALA A 327 0.23 3.96 17.34
CA ALA A 327 0.57 3.10 18.47
C ALA A 327 1.77 3.64 19.26
N GLN A 328 2.77 4.21 18.60
CA GLN A 328 3.89 4.86 19.29
C GLN A 328 3.47 6.09 20.10
N LYS A 329 2.50 6.87 19.59
CA LYS A 329 1.93 8.00 20.34
C LYS A 329 1.18 7.51 21.58
N PHE A 330 0.35 6.47 21.43
CA PHE A 330 -0.31 5.86 22.58
C PHE A 330 0.67 5.25 23.57
N GLN A 331 1.76 4.63 23.10
CA GLN A 331 2.80 4.11 23.99
C GLN A 331 3.44 5.24 24.80
N SER A 332 3.77 6.36 24.16
CA SER A 332 4.30 7.54 24.86
C SER A 332 3.32 8.07 25.92
N ASP A 333 2.02 8.05 25.63
CA ASP A 333 0.99 8.47 26.57
C ASP A 333 0.86 7.52 27.76
N ILE A 334 0.91 6.21 27.49
CA ILE A 334 0.92 5.15 28.50
C ILE A 334 2.15 5.27 29.40
N ASP A 335 3.32 5.52 28.82
CA ASP A 335 4.57 5.66 29.56
C ASP A 335 4.54 6.87 30.51
N VAL A 336 3.82 7.94 30.14
CA VAL A 336 3.60 9.11 31.01
C VAL A 336 2.58 8.82 32.12
N LEU A 337 1.53 8.05 31.85
CA LEU A 337 0.58 7.65 32.90
C LEU A 337 1.23 6.75 33.95
N ASN A 338 2.20 5.93 33.56
CA ASN A 338 2.88 4.99 34.43
C ASN A 338 4.10 5.59 35.19
N SER A 339 4.46 6.86 34.91
CA SER A 339 5.65 7.53 35.47
C SER A 339 5.34 8.41 36.67
#